data_AF-A0A4D7QQQ4-F1
#
_entry.id   AF-A0A4D7QQQ4-F1
#
_cell.length_a   1.000
_cell.length_b   1.000
_cell.length_c   1.000
_cell.angle_alpha   90.00
_cell.angle_beta   90.00
_cell.angle_gamma   90.00
#
_symmetry.space_group_name_H-M   'P 1'
#
loop_
_entity.id
_entity.type
_entity.pdbx_description
1 polymer ?
#
loop_
_entity_poly.entity_id
_entity_poly.type
_entity_poly.pdbx_seq_one_letter_code
_entity_poly.pdbx_strand_id
1 'polypeptide(L)'
;MRFFALALAATTLSLGLGSGPAAATSAACAIKTTSDGFVALRAEPSPSGRLLVRMAAGHTVAMHHASPGQPSRRGQWVKVSHWADGELRAVGAPRGRTGWVHEGLLDDCG
;
A
#
# COMPACT_ATOMS: atom_id res chain seq x y z
N MET A 1 18.04 71.17 6.27
CA MET A 1 18.29 69.96 7.08
C MET A 1 17.95 68.75 6.20
N ARG A 2 18.92 67.85 6.00
CA ARG A 2 18.87 66.76 5.00
C ARG A 2 18.05 65.58 5.54
N PHE A 3 17.07 65.15 4.77
CA PHE A 3 16.30 63.93 5.00
C PHE A 3 17.21 62.71 4.81
N PHE A 4 17.39 61.91 5.86
CA PHE A 4 18.05 60.60 5.77
C PHE A 4 16.98 59.53 5.96
N ALA A 5 16.48 59.01 4.86
CA ALA A 5 15.63 57.82 4.84
C ALA A 5 16.55 56.59 4.98
N LEU A 6 16.55 55.96 6.15
CA LEU A 6 17.15 54.64 6.34
C LEU A 6 16.17 53.58 5.81
N ALA A 7 16.49 53.03 4.64
CA ALA A 7 15.74 51.96 4.01
C ALA A 7 15.95 50.64 4.77
N LEU A 8 14.82 49.95 5.00
CA LEU A 8 14.71 48.62 5.59
C LEU A 8 15.50 47.59 4.77
N ALA A 9 16.33 46.79 5.46
CA ALA A 9 16.81 45.52 4.94
C ALA A 9 16.21 44.39 5.79
N ALA A 10 15.03 43.90 5.39
CA ALA A 10 14.41 42.72 5.98
C ALA A 10 14.89 41.47 5.22
N THR A 11 15.84 40.74 5.81
CA THR A 11 16.31 39.45 5.31
C THR A 11 15.28 38.37 5.65
N THR A 12 14.40 38.04 4.70
CA THR A 12 13.50 36.89 4.80
C THR A 12 14.28 35.59 4.58
N LEU A 13 14.62 34.93 5.69
CA LEU A 13 15.19 33.58 5.70
C LEU A 13 14.08 32.57 5.36
N SER A 14 13.97 32.21 4.08
CA SER A 14 13.03 31.17 3.64
C SER A 14 13.51 29.80 4.14
N LEU A 15 12.95 29.33 5.26
CA LEU A 15 13.08 27.94 5.69
C LEU A 15 12.46 27.05 4.61
N GLY A 16 13.32 26.37 3.85
CA GLY A 16 12.92 25.30 2.95
C GLY A 16 12.23 24.21 3.77
N LEU A 17 10.94 24.03 3.55
CA LEU A 17 10.22 22.86 4.05
C LEU A 17 10.86 21.64 3.39
N GLY A 18 11.61 20.88 4.18
CA GLY A 18 12.10 19.57 3.76
C GLY A 18 10.91 18.68 3.46
N SER A 19 10.74 18.33 2.17
CA SER A 19 9.90 17.22 1.76
C SER A 19 10.48 15.95 2.36
N GLY A 20 10.02 15.59 3.56
CA GLY A 20 10.30 14.29 4.15
C GLY A 20 9.85 13.18 3.21
N PRO A 21 10.52 12.02 3.18
CA PRO A 21 10.06 10.90 2.37
C PRO A 21 8.65 10.53 2.86
N ALA A 22 7.66 10.61 1.97
CA ALA A 22 6.34 10.08 2.25
C ALA A 22 6.52 8.61 2.60
N ALA A 23 6.26 8.25 3.87
CA ALA A 23 6.27 6.88 4.32
C ALA A 23 5.27 6.13 3.44
N ALA A 24 5.76 5.18 2.64
CA ALA A 24 4.90 4.34 1.82
C ALA A 24 4.00 3.54 2.75
N THR A 25 2.76 3.99 2.93
CA THR A 25 1.72 3.19 3.55
C THR A 25 1.55 1.97 2.66
N SER A 26 1.96 0.80 3.17
CA SER A 26 1.61 -0.46 2.55
C SER A 26 0.10 -0.55 2.61
N ALA A 27 -0.56 -0.26 1.50
CA ALA A 27 -2.01 -0.16 1.45
C ALA A 27 -2.60 -1.52 1.82
N ALA A 28 -3.46 -1.51 2.85
CA ALA A 28 -4.25 -2.65 3.24
C ALA A 28 -5.50 -2.69 2.36
N CYS A 29 -5.95 -3.88 1.96
CA CYS A 29 -7.19 -4.04 1.22
C CYS A 29 -8.02 -5.15 1.85
N ALA A 30 -9.34 -4.96 1.89
CA ALA A 30 -10.28 -6.00 2.22
C ALA A 30 -10.45 -7.00 1.06
N ILE A 31 -10.80 -8.23 1.41
CA ILE A 31 -11.23 -9.25 0.45
C ILE A 31 -12.71 -9.08 0.15
N LYS A 32 -13.02 -8.95 -1.14
CA LYS A 32 -14.39 -8.80 -1.64
C LYS A 32 -15.21 -10.06 -1.38
N THR A 33 -16.50 -9.89 -1.10
CA THR A 33 -17.46 -10.98 -1.07
C THR A 33 -17.68 -11.55 -2.48
N THR A 34 -17.44 -12.85 -2.65
CA THR A 34 -17.66 -13.59 -3.90
C THR A 34 -18.76 -14.65 -3.71
N SER A 35 -19.38 -15.08 -4.80
CA SER A 35 -20.47 -16.10 -4.75
C SER A 35 -20.00 -17.48 -4.30
N ASP A 36 -18.72 -17.79 -4.50
CA ASP A 36 -18.07 -19.03 -4.05
C ASP A 36 -17.47 -18.92 -2.63
N GLY A 37 -17.59 -17.75 -2.00
CA GLY A 37 -17.27 -17.53 -0.59
C GLY A 37 -15.79 -17.34 -0.28
N PHE A 38 -14.91 -17.32 -1.28
CA PHE A 38 -13.48 -17.05 -1.06
C PHE A 38 -12.78 -16.44 -2.27
N VAL A 39 -11.67 -15.74 -1.99
CA VAL A 39 -10.73 -15.25 -3.00
C VAL A 39 -9.44 -16.07 -2.93
N ALA A 40 -8.97 -16.54 -4.09
CA ALA A 40 -7.76 -17.33 -4.20
C ALA A 40 -6.49 -16.47 -4.14
N LEU A 41 -5.61 -16.75 -3.19
CA LEU A 41 -4.21 -16.32 -3.24
C LEU A 41 -3.40 -17.37 -4.00
N ARG A 42 -2.68 -16.97 -5.04
CA ARG A 42 -1.99 -17.89 -5.95
C ARG A 42 -0.48 -17.69 -5.94
N ALA A 43 0.27 -18.73 -6.28
CA ALA A 43 1.73 -18.66 -6.37
C ALA A 43 2.21 -17.79 -7.55
N GLU A 44 1.38 -17.64 -8.58
CA GLU A 44 1.68 -16.96 -9.84
C GLU A 44 0.51 -16.05 -10.24
N PRO A 45 0.76 -14.98 -11.03
CA PRO A 45 -0.27 -14.06 -11.53
C PRO A 45 -1.08 -14.70 -12.67
N SER A 46 -1.78 -15.78 -12.37
CA SER A 46 -2.53 -16.58 -13.34
C SER A 46 -3.72 -17.26 -12.66
N PRO A 47 -4.88 -17.40 -13.33
CA PRO A 47 -6.02 -18.14 -12.78
C PRO A 47 -5.71 -19.64 -12.61
N SER A 48 -4.75 -20.18 -13.36
CA SER A 48 -4.27 -21.56 -13.23
C SER A 48 -3.10 -21.71 -12.25
N GLY A 49 -2.59 -20.60 -11.71
CA GLY A 49 -1.49 -20.62 -10.74
C GLY A 49 -1.89 -21.39 -9.48
N ARG A 50 -0.93 -22.15 -8.92
CA ARG A 50 -1.15 -22.98 -7.73
C ARG A 50 -1.82 -22.18 -6.60
N LEU A 51 -2.93 -22.69 -6.08
CA LEU A 51 -3.63 -22.12 -4.94
C LEU A 51 -2.76 -22.23 -3.68
N LEU A 52 -2.52 -21.10 -3.01
CA LEU A 52 -1.78 -21.03 -1.74
C LEU A 52 -2.72 -20.91 -0.55
N VAL A 53 -3.74 -20.05 -0.66
CA VAL A 53 -4.69 -19.75 0.41
C VAL A 53 -6.06 -19.45 -0.19
N ARG A 54 -7.12 -19.88 0.50
CA ARG A 54 -8.49 -19.38 0.30
C ARG A 54 -8.76 -18.29 1.32
N MET A 55 -8.93 -17.05 0.88
CA MET A 55 -9.15 -15.90 1.76
C MET A 55 -10.65 -15.63 1.82
N ALA A 56 -11.23 -15.57 3.01
CA ALA A 56 -12.64 -15.29 3.18
C ALA A 56 -12.93 -13.79 3.02
N ALA A 57 -14.18 -13.46 2.74
CA ALA A 57 -14.66 -12.08 2.80
C ALA A 57 -14.40 -11.49 4.20
N GLY A 58 -14.05 -10.20 4.26
CA GLY A 58 -13.70 -9.52 5.51
C GLY A 58 -12.26 -9.75 5.98
N HIS A 59 -11.51 -10.71 5.40
CA HIS A 59 -10.07 -10.76 5.61
C HIS A 59 -9.41 -9.51 5.00
N THR A 60 -8.26 -9.14 5.53
CA THR A 60 -7.42 -8.06 5.03
C THR A 60 -6.10 -8.61 4.49
N VAL A 61 -5.59 -7.98 3.44
CA VAL A 61 -4.28 -8.26 2.87
C VAL A 61 -3.43 -7.00 2.80
N ALA A 62 -2.12 -7.15 2.95
CA ALA A 62 -1.17 -6.06 2.74
C ALA A 62 -0.62 -6.10 1.31
N MET A 63 -0.75 -4.99 0.56
CA MET A 63 -0.14 -4.90 -0.77
C MET A 63 1.39 -4.83 -0.68
N HIS A 64 2.06 -5.61 -1.54
CA HIS A 64 3.50 -5.48 -1.74
C HIS A 64 3.77 -4.35 -2.72
N HIS A 65 4.75 -3.52 -2.42
CA HIS A 65 5.18 -2.41 -3.27
C HIS A 65 6.54 -2.73 -3.88
N ALA A 66 6.69 -2.54 -5.19
CA ALA A 66 7.98 -2.65 -5.88
C ALA A 66 8.88 -1.44 -5.57
N SER A 67 8.24 -0.28 -5.42
CA SER A 67 8.82 1.02 -5.04
C SER A 67 7.79 1.78 -4.19
N PRO A 68 8.19 2.80 -3.40
CA PRO A 68 7.25 3.64 -2.65
C PRO A 68 6.07 4.11 -3.51
N GLY A 69 4.84 3.83 -3.08
CA GLY A 69 3.62 4.18 -3.81
C GLY A 69 3.33 3.35 -5.07
N GLN A 70 4.18 2.38 -5.43
CA GLN A 70 3.99 1.54 -6.63
C GLN A 70 3.78 0.07 -6.26
N PRO A 71 2.52 -0.43 -6.26
CA PRO A 71 2.22 -1.82 -5.97
C PRO A 71 2.90 -2.76 -6.98
N SER A 72 3.36 -3.91 -6.49
CA SER A 72 3.89 -5.00 -7.29
C SER A 72 2.75 -5.63 -8.12
N ARG A 73 2.70 -5.27 -9.40
CA ARG A 73 1.62 -5.64 -10.34
C ARG A 73 2.14 -6.43 -11.54
N ARG A 74 1.31 -7.32 -12.07
CA ARG A 74 1.48 -8.01 -13.36
C ARG A 74 0.11 -8.16 -14.03
N GLY A 75 -0.20 -7.31 -15.01
CA GLY A 75 -1.57 -7.18 -15.52
C GLY A 75 -2.52 -6.83 -14.38
N GLN A 76 -3.65 -7.54 -14.30
CA GLN A 76 -4.66 -7.37 -13.25
C GLN A 76 -4.32 -8.10 -11.93
N TRP A 77 -3.11 -8.62 -11.79
CA TRP A 77 -2.67 -9.32 -10.58
C TRP A 77 -1.80 -8.42 -9.72
N VAL A 78 -2.14 -8.37 -8.43
CA VAL A 78 -1.35 -7.67 -7.40
C VAL A 78 -0.72 -8.69 -6.47
N LYS A 79 0.52 -8.43 -6.06
CA LYS A 79 1.19 -9.24 -5.04
C LYS A 79 0.80 -8.74 -3.65
N VAL A 80 0.36 -9.65 -2.79
CA VAL A 80 -0.12 -9.34 -1.44
C VAL A 80 0.41 -10.33 -0.41
N SER A 81 0.35 -9.95 0.86
CA SER A 81 0.55 -10.82 2.02
C SER A 81 -0.77 -11.02 2.77
N HIS A 82 -1.03 -12.27 3.16
CA HIS A 82 -2.19 -12.68 3.96
C HIS A 82 -1.73 -13.47 5.20
N TRP A 83 -2.39 -13.25 6.34
CA TRP A 83 -2.11 -13.96 7.59
C TRP A 83 -3.22 -14.94 7.92
N ALA A 84 -2.87 -16.02 8.62
CA ALA A 84 -3.78 -17.16 8.82
C ALA A 84 -5.10 -16.78 9.50
N ASP A 85 -5.09 -15.77 10.35
CA ASP A 85 -6.27 -15.23 11.04
C ASP A 85 -7.03 -14.16 10.26
N GLY A 86 -6.57 -13.82 9.04
CA GLY A 86 -7.24 -12.83 8.20
C GLY A 86 -6.98 -11.38 8.58
N GLU A 87 -6.26 -11.12 9.67
CA GLU A 87 -6.02 -9.78 10.19
C GLU A 87 -4.75 -9.16 9.62
N LEU A 88 -4.78 -7.84 9.40
CA LEU A 88 -3.60 -7.07 9.01
C LEU A 88 -2.59 -7.08 10.16
N ARG A 89 -1.29 -7.15 9.82
CA ARG A 89 -0.23 -7.05 10.81
C ARG A 89 0.54 -5.74 10.70
N ALA A 90 1.01 -5.28 11.86
CA ALA A 90 1.93 -4.16 11.95
C ALA A 90 3.23 -4.45 11.17
N VAL A 91 3.87 -3.37 10.73
CA VAL A 91 5.18 -3.42 10.09
C VAL A 91 6.18 -4.14 11.01
N GLY A 92 6.92 -5.11 10.46
CA GLY A 92 7.90 -5.90 11.20
C GLY A 92 7.36 -7.19 11.84
N ALA A 93 6.04 -7.42 11.83
CA ALA A 93 5.46 -8.70 12.24
C ALA A 93 5.94 -9.87 11.35
N PRO A 94 5.84 -11.13 11.83
CA PRO A 94 6.17 -12.30 11.01
C PRO A 94 5.46 -12.25 9.65
N ARG A 95 6.18 -12.61 8.59
CA ARG A 95 5.64 -12.54 7.23
C ARG A 95 4.47 -13.50 7.07
N GLY A 96 3.35 -12.98 6.59
CA GLY A 96 2.23 -13.77 6.13
C GLY A 96 2.57 -14.55 4.86
N ARG A 97 1.64 -15.38 4.40
CA ARG A 97 1.76 -16.05 3.10
C ARG A 97 1.69 -14.99 2.00
N THR A 98 2.72 -14.94 1.16
CA THR A 98 2.77 -14.02 0.02
C THR A 98 2.37 -14.73 -1.27
N GLY A 99 1.58 -14.06 -2.10
CA GLY A 99 1.15 -14.56 -3.39
C GLY A 99 0.51 -13.47 -4.24
N TRP A 100 -0.20 -13.89 -5.29
CA TRP A 100 -0.88 -13.03 -6.25
C TRP A 100 -2.39 -13.20 -6.12
N VAL A 101 -3.10 -12.09 -6.20
CA VAL A 101 -4.56 -12.03 -6.23
C VAL A 101 -5.00 -11.12 -7.36
N HIS A 102 -6.16 -11.42 -7.95
CA HIS A 102 -6.74 -10.59 -8.99
C HIS A 102 -7.31 -9.31 -8.36
N GLU A 103 -6.93 -8.15 -8.86
CA GLU A 103 -7.27 -6.85 -8.24
C GLU A 103 -8.78 -6.60 -8.14
N GLY A 104 -9.56 -7.10 -9.10
CA GLY A 104 -11.03 -6.98 -9.08
C GLY A 104 -11.71 -7.73 -7.93
N LEU A 105 -10.97 -8.57 -7.20
CA LEU A 105 -11.43 -9.32 -6.03
C LEU A 105 -11.00 -8.67 -4.70
N LEU A 106 -10.38 -7.50 -4.77
CA LEU A 106 -10.10 -6.67 -3.60
C LEU A 106 -11.19 -5.59 -3.47
N ASP A 107 -11.38 -5.14 -2.24
CA ASP A 107 -12.27 -4.04 -1.86
C ASP A 107 -11.58 -3.14 -0.83
N ASP A 108 -12.14 -1.95 -0.59
CA ASP A 108 -11.72 -0.99 0.44
C ASP A 108 -10.20 -0.97 0.71
N CYS A 109 -9.45 -0.39 -0.23
CA CYS A 109 -8.00 -0.21 -0.09
C CYS A 109 -7.66 1.15 0.52
N GLY A 110 -6.92 1.19 1.63
CA GLY A 110 -6.54 2.42 2.35
C GLY A 110 -5.44 2.20 3.38
#